data_AF-A0A7C2XVF1-F1
#
_entry.id   AF-A0A7C2XVF1-F1
#
_cell.length_a   1.000
_cell.length_b   1.000
_cell.length_c   1.000
_cell.angle_alpha   90.00
_cell.angle_beta   90.00
_cell.angle_gamma   90.00
#
_symmetry.space_group_name_H-M   'P 1'
#
loop_
_entity.id
_entity.type
_entity.pdbx_description
1 polymer ?
#
loop_
_entity_poly.entity_id
_entity_poly.type
_entity_poly.pdbx_seq_one_letter_code
_entity_poly.pdbx_strand_id
1 'polypeptide(L)'
;MVRNVFFYFIKRSARSSASRLLAAAIVLCGIVFLLNAAFFDVRPSNIWGLTYGALAAILMIGAALLGLQRRMTKFALKTGLGNAQIWLHFHLYGGALFLLLTFMHTGFRQPHGILTWWLWFLSLWVTASGLLGAVLQKWIPKLLTSGLAIEVVYERIPELIQEIGEKVEALIETCAEPIKDFYQKQIAMALVTPRPRLIYCLDITGGIQSRLKQFDYLRGFLPVAEKEKLNKLEAFYKTKLEIDAHYTLQRLLRLWLYTHVPASLALLVLLGLHLFAVLYY
;
A
#
# COMPACT_ATOMS: atom_id res chain seq x y z
N MET A 1 25.72 23.11 0.26
CA MET A 1 25.20 22.37 1.42
C MET A 1 24.16 23.14 2.26
N VAL A 2 23.41 24.12 1.71
CA VAL A 2 22.39 24.89 2.49
C VAL A 2 20.98 24.88 1.84
N ARG A 3 20.80 24.26 0.67
CA ARG A 3 19.51 24.26 -0.05
C ARG A 3 18.55 23.11 0.30
N ASN A 4 18.94 22.22 1.21
CA ASN A 4 18.17 21.01 1.57
C ASN A 4 17.43 21.11 2.92
N VAL A 5 17.69 22.13 3.74
CA VAL A 5 17.05 22.25 5.07
C VAL A 5 15.68 22.94 4.99
N PHE A 6 15.51 23.89 4.07
CA PHE A 6 14.26 24.66 3.95
C PHE A 6 13.09 23.81 3.39
N PHE A 7 13.38 22.89 2.46
CA PHE A 7 12.38 21.97 1.90
C PHE A 7 11.90 20.92 2.91
N TYR A 8 12.73 20.57 3.89
CA TYR A 8 12.36 19.65 4.96
C TYR A 8 11.40 20.30 5.98
N PHE A 9 11.56 21.60 6.23
CA PHE A 9 10.75 22.35 7.20
C PHE A 9 9.32 22.62 6.70
N ILE A 10 9.16 22.99 5.42
CA ILE A 10 7.83 23.18 4.80
C ILE A 10 7.06 21.84 4.73
N LYS A 11 7.76 20.73 4.46
CA LYS A 11 7.18 19.38 4.36
C LYS A 11 6.73 18.80 5.72
N ARG A 12 7.36 19.22 6.82
CA ARG A 12 6.98 18.85 8.20
C ARG A 12 5.85 19.73 8.75
N SER A 13 5.87 21.03 8.42
CA SER A 13 4.85 22.01 8.84
C SER A 13 3.45 21.68 8.32
N ALA A 14 3.27 21.49 7.01
CA ALA A 14 1.97 21.20 6.41
C ALA A 14 1.33 19.88 6.93
N ARG A 15 2.15 18.87 7.19
CA ARG A 15 1.72 17.58 7.73
C ARG A 15 1.29 17.67 9.20
N SER A 16 1.97 18.50 10.00
CA SER A 16 1.57 18.78 11.38
C SER A 16 0.25 19.57 11.44
N SER A 17 0.03 20.49 10.50
CA SER A 17 -1.20 21.28 10.46
C SER A 17 -2.41 20.43 10.05
N ALA A 18 -2.31 19.61 9.01
CA ALA A 18 -3.42 18.76 8.57
C ALA A 18 -3.82 17.69 9.61
N SER A 19 -2.85 17.10 10.31
CA SER A 19 -3.14 16.14 11.40
C SER A 19 -3.75 16.81 12.64
N ARG A 20 -3.30 18.02 12.99
CA ARG A 20 -3.93 18.84 14.05
C ARG A 20 -5.36 19.24 13.67
N LEU A 21 -5.60 19.62 12.42
CA LEU A 21 -6.94 19.96 11.92
C LEU A 21 -7.88 18.75 11.95
N LEU A 22 -7.41 17.56 11.57
CA LEU A 22 -8.19 16.33 11.73
C LEU A 22 -8.50 16.07 13.19
N ALA A 23 -7.49 16.11 14.08
CA ALA A 23 -7.69 15.87 15.50
C ALA A 23 -8.70 16.86 16.10
N ALA A 24 -8.59 18.15 15.75
CA ALA A 24 -9.55 19.17 16.14
C ALA A 24 -10.95 18.89 15.58
N ALA A 25 -11.08 18.46 14.32
CA ALA A 25 -12.37 18.10 13.72
C ALA A 25 -12.99 16.87 14.40
N ILE A 26 -12.20 15.83 14.70
CA ILE A 26 -12.66 14.64 15.44
C ILE A 26 -13.12 15.03 16.85
N VAL A 27 -12.33 15.82 17.57
CA VAL A 27 -12.68 16.29 18.91
C VAL A 27 -13.94 17.16 18.87
N LEU A 28 -14.05 18.08 17.91
CA LEU A 28 -15.23 18.93 17.73
C LEU A 28 -16.47 18.08 17.41
N CYS A 29 -16.39 17.16 16.45
CA CYS A 29 -17.49 16.24 16.14
C CYS A 29 -17.88 15.40 17.36
N GLY A 30 -16.89 14.92 18.13
CA GLY A 30 -17.11 14.18 19.37
C GLY A 30 -17.82 15.02 20.44
N ILE A 31 -17.39 16.26 20.67
CA ILE A 31 -18.04 17.18 21.62
C ILE A 31 -19.48 17.48 21.18
N VAL A 32 -19.68 17.80 19.90
CA VAL A 32 -21.01 18.06 19.34
C VAL A 32 -21.90 16.83 19.48
N PHE A 33 -21.38 15.62 19.24
CA PHE A 33 -22.13 14.39 19.44
C PHE A 33 -22.49 14.15 20.91
N LEU A 34 -21.54 14.30 21.83
CA LEU A 34 -21.77 14.08 23.25
C LEU A 34 -22.79 15.06 23.83
N LEU A 35 -22.71 16.34 23.44
CA LEU A 35 -23.72 17.34 23.80
C LEU A 35 -25.08 16.95 23.23
N ASN A 36 -25.14 16.58 21.95
CA ASN A 36 -26.39 16.19 21.30
C ASN A 36 -27.00 14.94 21.95
N ALA A 37 -26.21 13.90 22.21
CA ALA A 37 -26.64 12.67 22.86
C ALA A 37 -27.07 12.87 24.32
N ALA A 38 -26.53 13.90 25.01
CA ALA A 38 -26.95 14.25 26.37
C ALA A 38 -28.31 14.94 26.43
N PHE A 39 -28.71 15.66 25.37
CA PHE A 39 -29.97 16.42 25.33
C PHE A 39 -31.05 15.78 24.45
N PHE A 40 -30.69 14.95 23.47
CA PHE A 40 -31.59 14.41 22.46
C PHE A 40 -31.29 12.95 22.09
N ASP A 41 -32.33 12.21 21.75
CA ASP A 41 -32.24 10.86 21.21
C ASP A 41 -31.67 10.91 19.77
N VAL A 42 -30.43 10.43 19.58
CA VAL A 42 -29.82 10.34 18.25
C VAL A 42 -30.42 9.13 17.52
N ARG A 43 -31.31 9.42 16.57
CA ARG A 43 -31.91 8.45 15.66
C ARG A 43 -31.58 8.82 14.21
N PRO A 44 -31.43 7.85 13.30
CA PRO A 44 -31.13 8.13 11.89
C PRO A 44 -32.14 9.07 11.21
N SER A 45 -33.41 9.03 11.64
CA SER A 45 -34.50 9.86 11.11
C SER A 45 -34.59 11.27 11.70
N ASN A 46 -33.88 11.54 12.79
CA ASN A 46 -33.87 12.87 13.39
C ASN A 46 -32.98 13.82 12.58
N ILE A 47 -33.23 15.13 12.64
CA ILE A 47 -32.49 16.17 11.90
C ILE A 47 -30.98 16.00 12.11
N TRP A 48 -30.57 15.72 13.35
CA TRP A 48 -29.17 15.47 13.68
C TRP A 48 -28.59 14.22 13.00
N GLY A 49 -29.32 13.10 13.00
CA GLY A 49 -28.92 11.90 12.29
C GLY A 49 -28.73 12.17 10.79
N LEU A 50 -29.67 12.90 10.18
CA LEU A 50 -29.59 13.30 8.78
C LEU A 50 -28.38 14.20 8.49
N THR A 51 -28.05 15.15 9.38
CA THR A 51 -26.85 16.00 9.19
C THR A 51 -25.56 15.19 9.21
N TYR A 52 -25.42 14.23 10.14
CA TYR A 52 -24.25 13.35 10.18
C TYR A 52 -24.17 12.45 8.95
N GLY A 53 -25.31 11.90 8.51
CA GLY A 53 -25.41 11.09 7.29
C GLY A 53 -25.07 11.88 6.02
N ALA A 54 -25.58 13.11 5.89
CA ALA A 54 -25.31 13.98 4.75
C ALA A 54 -23.82 14.38 4.68
N LEU A 55 -23.22 14.77 5.81
CA LEU A 55 -21.79 15.08 5.88
C LEU A 55 -20.93 13.85 5.56
N ALA A 56 -21.29 12.67 6.06
CA ALA A 56 -20.61 11.42 5.73
C ALA A 56 -20.69 11.12 4.22
N ALA A 57 -21.88 11.26 3.61
CA ALA A 57 -22.07 11.05 2.18
C ALA A 57 -21.22 12.02 1.34
N ILE A 58 -21.18 13.31 1.70
CA ILE A 58 -20.35 14.32 1.03
C ILE A 58 -18.87 13.95 1.12
N LEU A 59 -18.37 13.57 2.29
CA LEU A 59 -16.97 13.15 2.47
C LEU A 59 -16.64 11.90 1.66
N MET A 60 -17.55 10.92 1.61
CA MET A 60 -17.35 9.70 0.84
C MET A 60 -17.31 9.97 -0.67
N ILE A 61 -18.22 10.80 -1.19
CA ILE A 61 -18.20 11.23 -2.60
C ILE A 61 -16.91 12.00 -2.90
N GLY A 62 -16.51 12.92 -2.02
CA GLY A 62 -15.24 13.63 -2.14
C GLY A 62 -14.03 12.69 -2.17
N ALA A 63 -14.03 11.65 -1.33
CA ALA A 63 -12.96 10.64 -1.30
C ALA A 63 -12.93 9.80 -2.59
N ALA A 64 -14.08 9.50 -3.18
CA ALA A 64 -14.21 8.80 -4.46
C ALA A 64 -13.71 9.64 -5.65
N LEU A 65 -13.92 10.96 -5.60
CA LEU A 65 -13.45 11.89 -6.63
C LEU A 65 -11.93 11.88 -6.80
N LEU A 66 -11.15 11.50 -5.78
CA LEU A 66 -9.70 11.28 -5.93
C LEU A 66 -9.38 10.20 -6.97
N GLY A 67 -10.15 9.11 -6.99
CA GLY A 67 -10.00 8.04 -7.97
C GLY A 67 -10.23 8.53 -9.40
N LEU A 68 -11.22 9.42 -9.55
CA LEU A 68 -11.53 10.06 -10.83
C LEU A 68 -10.49 11.11 -11.23
N GLN A 69 -10.01 11.92 -10.29
CA GLN A 69 -8.96 12.92 -10.50
C GLN A 69 -7.68 12.29 -11.06
N ARG A 70 -7.28 11.13 -10.53
CA ARG A 70 -6.09 10.39 -11.01
C ARG A 70 -6.24 9.86 -12.42
N ARG A 71 -7.46 9.63 -12.91
CA ARG A 71 -7.74 9.25 -14.30
C ARG A 71 -7.87 10.47 -15.21
N MET A 72 -8.34 11.60 -14.68
CA MET A 72 -8.60 12.84 -15.41
C MET A 72 -7.51 13.90 -15.17
N THR A 73 -6.24 13.49 -15.24
CA THR A 73 -5.07 14.34 -14.93
C THR A 73 -5.05 15.64 -15.74
N LYS A 74 -5.48 15.61 -17.01
CA LYS A 74 -5.56 16.81 -17.87
C LYS A 74 -6.60 17.83 -17.41
N PHE A 75 -7.76 17.37 -16.91
CA PHE A 75 -8.83 18.23 -16.42
C PHE A 75 -8.51 18.78 -15.02
N ALA A 76 -7.96 17.95 -14.14
CA ALA A 76 -7.55 18.34 -12.79
C ALA A 76 -6.41 19.38 -12.78
N LEU A 77 -5.51 19.33 -13.77
CA LEU A 77 -4.45 20.32 -13.93
C LEU A 77 -5.02 21.68 -14.39
N LYS A 78 -6.07 21.67 -15.23
CA LYS A 78 -6.70 22.88 -15.79
C LYS A 78 -7.53 23.67 -14.76
N THR A 79 -8.09 22.99 -13.76
CA THR A 79 -8.98 23.59 -12.74
C THR A 79 -8.24 24.04 -11.47
N GLY A 80 -6.91 23.91 -11.39
CA GLY A 80 -6.15 24.23 -10.18
C GLY A 80 -6.32 23.23 -9.03
N LEU A 81 -7.20 22.23 -9.18
CA LEU A 81 -7.41 21.12 -8.25
C LEU A 81 -6.28 20.07 -8.30
N GLY A 82 -5.19 20.31 -9.03
CA GLY A 82 -4.17 19.33 -9.39
C GLY A 82 -3.18 18.90 -8.30
N ASN A 83 -3.28 19.42 -7.06
CA ASN A 83 -2.35 19.03 -6.01
C ASN A 83 -2.69 17.65 -5.45
N ALA A 84 -2.09 16.60 -6.02
CA ALA A 84 -2.28 15.20 -5.61
C ALA A 84 -2.02 14.97 -4.11
N GLN A 85 -1.16 15.78 -3.49
CA GLN A 85 -0.87 15.68 -2.06
C GLN A 85 -2.06 16.13 -1.21
N ILE A 86 -2.74 17.22 -1.57
CA ILE A 86 -3.92 17.71 -0.81
C ILE A 86 -5.05 16.68 -0.89
N TRP A 87 -5.31 16.16 -2.09
CA TRP A 87 -6.31 15.12 -2.30
C TRP A 87 -6.01 13.85 -1.50
N LEU A 88 -4.75 13.41 -1.43
CA LEU A 88 -4.39 12.26 -0.61
C LEU A 88 -4.65 12.50 0.89
N HIS A 89 -4.36 13.69 1.40
CA HIS A 89 -4.69 14.04 2.78
C HIS A 89 -6.20 14.09 3.00
N PHE A 90 -6.95 14.69 2.08
CA PHE A 90 -8.41 14.73 2.15
C PHE A 90 -9.01 13.31 2.11
N HIS A 91 -8.51 12.42 1.24
CA HIS A 91 -8.99 11.04 1.16
C HIS A 91 -8.69 10.26 2.44
N LEU A 92 -7.47 10.39 2.99
CA LEU A 92 -7.09 9.68 4.21
C LEU A 92 -7.84 10.20 5.44
N TYR A 93 -7.86 11.52 5.64
CA TYR A 93 -8.48 12.15 6.81
C TYR A 93 -10.00 12.23 6.68
N GLY A 94 -10.50 12.56 5.49
CA GLY A 94 -11.93 12.52 5.18
C GLY A 94 -12.50 11.12 5.25
N GLY A 95 -11.75 10.07 4.89
CA GLY A 95 -12.17 8.67 5.09
C GLY A 95 -12.27 8.26 6.56
N ALA A 96 -11.35 8.74 7.41
CA ALA A 96 -11.43 8.53 8.85
C ALA A 96 -12.62 9.28 9.48
N LEU A 97 -12.84 10.53 9.07
CA LEU A 97 -13.96 11.35 9.53
C LEU A 97 -15.31 10.80 9.02
N PHE A 98 -15.36 10.32 7.79
CA PHE A 98 -16.51 9.61 7.22
C PHE A 98 -16.95 8.47 8.13
N LEU A 99 -16.01 7.59 8.51
CA LEU A 99 -16.34 6.45 9.37
C LEU A 99 -16.92 6.91 10.71
N LEU A 100 -16.32 7.92 11.35
CA LEU A 100 -16.82 8.49 12.60
C LEU A 100 -18.25 9.03 12.45
N LEU A 101 -18.51 9.80 11.39
CA LEU A 101 -19.84 10.34 11.10
C LEU A 101 -20.86 9.26 10.78
N THR A 102 -20.46 8.17 10.12
CA THR A 102 -21.32 7.00 9.90
C THR A 102 -21.75 6.35 11.22
N PHE A 103 -20.83 6.20 12.18
CA PHE A 103 -21.18 5.71 13.52
C PHE A 103 -22.08 6.68 14.29
N MET A 104 -21.82 7.98 14.19
CA MET A 104 -22.66 9.02 14.79
C MET A 104 -24.07 9.05 14.18
N HIS A 105 -24.18 8.83 12.87
CA HIS A 105 -25.46 8.73 12.15
C HIS A 105 -26.32 7.56 12.67
N THR A 106 -25.70 6.41 12.96
CA THR A 106 -26.42 5.26 13.54
C THR A 106 -26.59 5.35 15.06
N GLY A 107 -26.09 6.42 15.69
CA GLY A 107 -26.08 6.56 17.16
C GLY A 107 -25.32 5.42 17.86
N PHE A 108 -24.28 4.88 17.20
CA PHE A 108 -23.51 3.71 17.65
C PHE A 108 -24.34 2.41 17.81
N ARG A 109 -25.55 2.36 17.25
CA ARG A 109 -26.37 1.15 17.26
C ARG A 109 -26.00 0.25 16.09
N GLN A 110 -26.07 -1.06 16.33
CA GLN A 110 -25.79 -2.05 15.30
C GLN A 110 -26.96 -2.11 14.29
N PRO A 111 -26.69 -2.06 12.98
CA PRO A 111 -27.73 -2.13 11.97
C PRO A 111 -28.38 -3.52 11.91
N HIS A 112 -29.69 -3.55 11.71
CA HIS A 112 -30.49 -4.79 11.65
C HIS A 112 -30.89 -5.19 10.21
N GLY A 113 -30.80 -4.27 9.25
CA GLY A 113 -31.17 -4.52 7.85
C GLY A 113 -30.00 -5.02 7.01
N ILE A 114 -30.27 -5.81 5.97
CA ILE A 114 -29.21 -6.38 5.12
C ILE A 114 -28.38 -5.29 4.41
N LEU A 115 -29.06 -4.27 3.86
CA LEU A 115 -28.41 -3.13 3.20
C LEU A 115 -27.53 -2.35 4.18
N THR A 116 -28.05 -2.05 5.38
CA THR A 116 -27.36 -1.26 6.40
C THR A 116 -26.20 -2.02 7.04
N TRP A 117 -26.31 -3.35 7.14
CA TRP A 117 -25.21 -4.22 7.58
C TRP A 117 -24.04 -4.20 6.60
N TRP A 118 -24.31 -4.38 5.29
CA TRP A 118 -23.27 -4.33 4.27
C TRP A 118 -22.60 -2.96 4.15
N LEU A 119 -23.38 -1.87 4.27
CA LEU A 119 -22.85 -0.51 4.35
C LEU A 119 -21.87 -0.38 5.52
N TRP A 120 -22.31 -0.78 6.72
CA TRP A 120 -21.48 -0.68 7.92
C TRP A 120 -20.19 -1.51 7.81
N PHE A 121 -20.29 -2.76 7.35
CA PHE A 121 -19.14 -3.65 7.17
C PHE A 121 -18.15 -3.09 6.13
N LEU A 122 -18.64 -2.67 4.97
CA LEU A 122 -17.79 -2.13 3.91
C LEU A 122 -17.20 -0.77 4.29
N SER A 123 -17.91 0.08 5.05
CA SER A 123 -17.36 1.31 5.61
C SER A 123 -16.16 1.03 6.51
N LEU A 124 -16.27 0.04 7.41
CA LEU A 124 -15.16 -0.38 8.25
C LEU A 124 -14.00 -0.96 7.44
N TRP A 125 -14.31 -1.88 6.51
CA TRP A 125 -13.30 -2.52 5.67
C TRP A 125 -12.54 -1.50 4.82
N VAL A 126 -13.23 -0.58 4.15
CA VAL A 126 -12.62 0.44 3.28
C VAL A 126 -11.77 1.41 4.10
N THR A 127 -12.24 1.88 5.26
CA THR A 127 -11.45 2.77 6.11
C THR A 127 -10.22 2.07 6.69
N ALA A 128 -10.36 0.85 7.20
CA ALA A 128 -9.24 0.06 7.74
C ALA A 128 -8.21 -0.28 6.64
N SER A 129 -8.67 -0.77 5.49
CA SER A 129 -7.80 -1.06 4.35
C SER A 129 -7.15 0.20 3.77
N GLY A 130 -7.84 1.36 3.78
CA GLY A 130 -7.26 2.64 3.38
C GLY A 130 -6.12 3.10 4.30
N LEU A 131 -6.29 2.95 5.62
CA LEU A 131 -5.24 3.21 6.61
C LEU A 131 -4.04 2.27 6.42
N LEU A 132 -4.29 0.96 6.23
CA LEU A 132 -3.25 -0.01 5.91
C LEU A 132 -2.48 0.38 4.64
N GLY A 133 -3.19 0.83 3.60
CA GLY A 133 -2.60 1.37 2.38
C GLY A 133 -1.64 2.52 2.63
N ALA A 134 -2.03 3.48 3.47
CA ALA A 134 -1.20 4.62 3.83
C ALA A 134 0.06 4.22 4.63
N VAL A 135 0.01 3.12 5.38
CA VAL A 135 1.17 2.52 6.05
C VAL A 135 2.06 1.82 5.02
N LEU A 136 1.50 0.96 4.18
CA LEU A 136 2.23 0.23 3.13
C LEU A 136 2.98 1.18 2.19
N GLN A 137 2.33 2.25 1.73
CA GLN A 137 2.93 3.27 0.85
C GLN A 137 4.07 4.06 1.50
N LYS A 138 4.19 4.09 2.83
CA LYS A 138 5.31 4.72 3.54
C LYS A 138 6.42 3.73 3.87
N TRP A 139 6.04 2.50 4.15
CA TRP A 139 6.95 1.46 4.61
C TRP A 139 7.70 0.80 3.45
N ILE A 140 6.98 0.45 2.38
CA ILE A 140 7.56 -0.28 1.24
C ILE A 140 8.63 0.55 0.50
N PRO A 141 8.42 1.83 0.14
CA PRO A 141 9.46 2.60 -0.54
C PRO A 141 10.72 2.78 0.33
N LYS A 142 10.57 2.86 1.66
CA LYS A 142 11.71 2.92 2.57
C LYS A 142 12.50 1.61 2.54
N LEU A 143 11.82 0.47 2.64
CA LEU A 143 12.46 -0.84 2.54
C LEU A 143 13.19 -1.02 1.20
N LEU A 144 12.56 -0.61 0.08
CA LEU A 144 13.16 -0.70 -1.25
C LEU A 144 14.39 0.19 -1.40
N THR A 145 14.39 1.40 -0.83
CA THR A 145 15.51 2.36 -0.96
C THR A 145 16.65 2.10 0.03
N SER A 146 16.38 1.50 1.19
CA SER A 146 17.42 1.21 2.18
C SER A 146 18.02 -0.20 2.05
N GLY A 147 17.26 -1.16 1.50
CA GLY A 147 17.58 -2.58 1.55
C GLY A 147 18.11 -3.18 0.25
N LEU A 148 18.08 -2.45 -0.87
CA LEU A 148 18.37 -2.97 -2.21
C LEU A 148 19.33 -2.03 -2.95
N ALA A 149 20.23 -2.61 -3.76
CA ALA A 149 21.21 -1.84 -4.53
C ALA A 149 20.65 -1.39 -5.90
N ILE A 150 19.68 -2.12 -6.42
CA ILE A 150 19.06 -1.85 -7.73
C ILE A 150 17.63 -1.30 -7.58
N GLU A 151 17.23 -0.43 -8.48
CA GLU A 151 15.83 -0.01 -8.66
C GLU A 151 15.21 -0.76 -9.84
N VAL A 152 14.15 -1.52 -9.59
CA VAL A 152 13.50 -2.35 -10.61
C VAL A 152 12.03 -2.00 -10.71
N VAL A 153 11.55 -1.80 -11.94
CA VAL A 153 10.14 -1.61 -12.25
C VAL A 153 9.46 -2.99 -12.34
N TYR A 154 8.34 -3.18 -11.65
CA TYR A 154 7.62 -4.46 -11.58
C TYR A 154 7.39 -5.13 -12.94
N GLU A 155 7.00 -4.35 -13.93
CA GLU A 155 6.66 -4.82 -15.28
C GLU A 155 7.88 -5.41 -16.01
N ARG A 156 9.09 -4.95 -15.68
CA ARG A 156 10.36 -5.44 -16.23
C ARG A 156 10.94 -6.65 -15.48
N ILE A 157 10.35 -7.06 -14.36
CA ILE A 157 10.86 -8.17 -13.55
C ILE A 157 11.00 -9.47 -14.37
N PRO A 158 10.02 -9.89 -15.19
CA PRO A 158 10.15 -11.12 -15.98
C PRO A 158 11.33 -11.06 -16.95
N GLU A 159 11.52 -9.92 -17.63
CA GLU A 159 12.61 -9.71 -18.59
C GLU A 159 13.98 -9.77 -17.90
N LEU A 160 14.12 -9.13 -16.74
CA LEU A 160 15.37 -9.13 -15.97
C LEU A 160 15.73 -10.52 -15.43
N ILE A 161 14.74 -11.31 -15.04
CA ILE A 161 14.96 -12.69 -14.59
C ILE A 161 15.46 -13.55 -15.75
N GLN A 162 14.87 -13.38 -16.94
CA GLN A 162 15.32 -14.08 -18.14
C GLN A 162 16.77 -13.68 -18.51
N GLU A 163 17.07 -12.39 -18.54
CA GLU A 163 18.42 -11.87 -18.85
C GLU A 163 19.48 -12.41 -17.87
N ILE A 164 19.15 -12.51 -16.58
CA ILE A 164 20.04 -13.12 -15.58
C ILE A 164 20.16 -14.63 -15.81
N GLY A 165 19.07 -15.31 -16.13
CA GLY A 165 19.06 -16.74 -16.45
C GLY A 165 20.03 -17.08 -17.59
N GLU A 166 19.93 -16.35 -18.70
CA GLU A 166 20.82 -16.52 -19.87
C GLU A 166 22.29 -16.26 -19.53
N LYS A 167 22.58 -15.20 -18.77
CA LYS A 167 23.95 -14.87 -18.32
C LYS A 167 24.52 -15.93 -17.38
N VAL A 168 23.69 -16.49 -16.50
CA VAL A 168 24.10 -17.55 -15.58
C VAL A 168 24.34 -18.85 -16.33
N GLU A 169 23.48 -19.22 -17.27
CA GLU A 169 23.65 -20.44 -18.07
C GLU A 169 24.95 -20.40 -18.88
N ALA A 170 25.21 -19.29 -19.58
CA ALA A 170 26.48 -19.08 -20.30
C ALA A 170 27.71 -19.12 -19.37
N LEU A 171 27.61 -18.60 -18.14
CA LEU A 171 28.68 -18.70 -17.15
C LEU A 171 28.92 -20.16 -16.73
N ILE A 172 27.84 -20.90 -16.45
CA ILE A 172 27.87 -22.28 -15.96
C ILE A 172 28.50 -23.24 -16.98
N GLU A 173 28.29 -23.04 -18.28
CA GLU A 173 28.94 -23.85 -19.33
C GLU A 173 30.47 -23.89 -19.18
N THR A 174 31.06 -22.76 -18.80
CA THR A 174 32.51 -22.59 -18.61
C THR A 174 33.02 -23.04 -17.23
N CYS A 175 32.14 -23.39 -16.30
CA CYS A 175 32.49 -23.79 -14.94
C CYS A 175 32.84 -25.28 -14.83
N ALA A 176 33.53 -25.65 -13.74
CA ALA A 176 33.80 -27.05 -13.44
C ALA A 176 32.57 -27.76 -12.85
N GLU A 177 32.65 -29.09 -12.83
CA GLU A 177 31.64 -30.02 -12.30
C GLU A 177 31.05 -29.62 -10.93
N PRO A 178 31.85 -29.27 -9.90
CA PRO A 178 31.29 -28.96 -8.57
C PRO A 178 30.33 -27.75 -8.57
N ILE A 179 30.63 -26.74 -9.39
CA ILE A 179 29.77 -25.55 -9.53
C ILE A 179 28.52 -25.88 -10.35
N LYS A 180 28.66 -26.70 -11.40
CA LYS A 180 27.53 -27.17 -12.22
C LYS A 180 26.53 -27.97 -11.38
N ASP A 181 27.02 -28.90 -10.56
CA ASP A 181 26.19 -29.71 -9.66
C ASP A 181 25.45 -28.84 -8.62
N PHE A 182 26.17 -27.90 -8.01
CA PHE A 182 25.57 -26.95 -7.07
C PHE A 182 24.48 -26.08 -7.71
N TYR A 183 24.73 -25.58 -8.92
CA TYR A 183 23.77 -24.79 -9.69
C TYR A 183 22.50 -25.59 -9.96
N GLN A 184 22.63 -26.80 -10.51
CA GLN A 184 21.49 -27.65 -10.85
C GLN A 184 20.65 -28.01 -9.62
N LYS A 185 21.29 -28.35 -8.50
CA LYS A 185 20.60 -28.77 -7.28
C LYS A 185 19.93 -27.63 -6.52
N GLN A 186 20.57 -26.46 -6.42
CA GLN A 186 20.14 -25.42 -5.48
C GLN A 186 19.62 -24.13 -6.13
N ILE A 187 20.05 -23.81 -7.35
CA ILE A 187 19.85 -22.48 -7.94
C ILE A 187 18.96 -22.51 -9.18
N ALA A 188 19.11 -23.51 -10.05
CA ALA A 188 18.46 -23.58 -11.36
C ALA A 188 16.96 -23.31 -11.26
N MET A 189 16.24 -24.05 -10.41
CA MET A 189 14.80 -23.86 -10.22
C MET A 189 14.42 -22.50 -9.61
N ALA A 190 15.33 -21.89 -8.85
CA ALA A 190 15.10 -20.58 -8.27
C ALA A 190 15.21 -19.47 -9.32
N LEU A 191 16.01 -19.63 -10.37
CA LEU A 191 16.23 -18.62 -11.41
C LEU A 191 15.11 -18.54 -12.46
N VAL A 192 14.29 -19.59 -12.61
CA VAL A 192 13.25 -19.63 -13.66
C VAL A 192 12.12 -18.62 -13.43
N THR A 193 11.68 -18.45 -12.18
CA THR A 193 10.49 -17.63 -11.87
C THR A 193 10.70 -16.71 -10.67
N PRO A 194 10.05 -15.53 -10.66
CA PRO A 194 10.06 -14.64 -9.50
C PRO A 194 9.39 -15.34 -8.33
N ARG A 195 10.11 -15.46 -7.21
CA ARG A 195 9.60 -16.17 -6.03
C ARG A 195 9.24 -15.19 -4.92
N PRO A 196 7.94 -14.98 -4.65
CA PRO A 196 7.53 -14.10 -3.57
C PRO A 196 7.90 -14.70 -2.21
N ARG A 197 8.44 -13.89 -1.30
CA ARG A 197 8.76 -14.35 0.06
C ARG A 197 8.45 -13.28 1.09
N LEU A 198 7.59 -13.61 2.04
CA LEU A 198 7.16 -12.68 3.10
C LEU A 198 8.30 -12.23 4.01
N ILE A 199 9.40 -12.99 4.09
CA ILE A 199 10.56 -12.60 4.89
C ILE A 199 11.15 -11.26 4.44
N TYR A 200 11.05 -10.92 3.15
CA TYR A 200 11.52 -9.63 2.62
C TYR A 200 10.67 -8.44 3.09
N CYS A 201 9.46 -8.68 3.60
CA CYS A 201 8.69 -7.62 4.25
C CYS A 201 9.32 -7.24 5.59
N LEU A 202 9.91 -8.19 6.31
CA LEU A 202 10.49 -7.94 7.63
C LEU A 202 11.97 -7.57 7.56
N ASP A 203 12.75 -8.36 6.82
CA ASP A 203 14.19 -8.20 6.70
C ASP A 203 14.67 -8.64 5.30
N ILE A 204 14.93 -7.65 4.45
CA ILE A 204 15.48 -7.87 3.11
C ILE A 204 16.92 -8.38 3.22
N THR A 205 17.75 -7.68 4.00
CA THR A 205 19.19 -7.94 4.04
C THR A 205 19.49 -9.30 4.66
N GLY A 206 18.86 -9.65 5.78
CA GLY A 206 19.02 -10.96 6.40
C GLY A 206 18.44 -12.08 5.52
N GLY A 207 17.31 -11.83 4.85
CA GLY A 207 16.72 -12.76 3.89
C GLY A 207 17.65 -13.08 2.72
N ILE A 208 18.33 -12.07 2.17
CA ILE A 208 19.33 -12.24 1.10
C ILE A 208 20.57 -12.95 1.65
N GLN A 209 21.16 -12.45 2.73
CA GLN A 209 22.39 -12.98 3.32
C GLN A 209 22.26 -14.45 3.72
N SER A 210 21.14 -14.84 4.32
CA SER A 210 20.89 -16.26 4.67
C SER A 210 20.93 -17.19 3.45
N ARG A 211 20.64 -16.69 2.25
CA ARG A 211 20.66 -17.45 1.00
C ARG A 211 21.99 -17.37 0.28
N LEU A 212 22.85 -16.42 0.64
CA LEU A 212 24.22 -16.37 0.11
C LEU A 212 25.17 -17.29 0.89
N LYS A 213 24.86 -17.62 2.15
CA LYS A 213 25.66 -18.56 2.98
C LYS A 213 25.97 -19.91 2.32
N GLN A 214 25.10 -20.42 1.45
CA GLN A 214 25.35 -21.67 0.70
C GLN A 214 26.56 -21.55 -0.25
N PHE A 215 26.89 -20.35 -0.73
CA PHE A 215 28.07 -20.10 -1.55
C PHE A 215 29.36 -20.10 -0.72
N ASP A 216 29.30 -19.58 0.51
CA ASP A 216 30.45 -19.57 1.42
C ASP A 216 30.93 -20.98 1.74
N TYR A 217 30.01 -21.93 1.91
CA TYR A 217 30.33 -23.33 2.11
C TYR A 217 31.09 -23.93 0.92
N LEU A 218 30.61 -23.70 -0.30
CA LEU A 218 31.25 -24.22 -1.52
C LEU A 218 32.62 -23.56 -1.77
N ARG A 219 32.78 -22.27 -1.43
CA ARG A 219 34.03 -21.52 -1.63
C ARG A 219 35.23 -22.14 -0.90
N GLY A 220 35.00 -22.82 0.23
CA GLY A 220 36.05 -23.48 1.01
C GLY A 220 36.75 -24.63 0.28
N PHE A 221 36.07 -25.28 -0.67
CA PHE A 221 36.54 -26.49 -1.34
C PHE A 221 37.09 -26.26 -2.76
N LEU A 222 36.98 -25.04 -3.29
CA LEU A 222 37.33 -24.75 -4.68
C LEU A 222 38.76 -24.21 -4.88
N PRO A 223 39.42 -24.53 -6.00
CA PRO A 223 40.66 -23.88 -6.44
C PRO A 223 40.48 -22.38 -6.70
N VAL A 224 41.57 -21.60 -6.60
CA VAL A 224 41.54 -20.13 -6.76
C VAL A 224 40.92 -19.68 -8.09
N ALA A 225 41.21 -20.39 -9.19
CA ALA A 225 40.67 -20.07 -10.52
C ALA A 225 39.13 -20.21 -10.59
N GLU A 226 38.55 -21.12 -9.81
CA GLU A 226 37.10 -21.35 -9.79
C GLU A 226 36.37 -20.44 -8.82
N LYS A 227 37.06 -19.94 -7.77
CA LYS A 227 36.50 -18.98 -6.82
C LYS A 227 36.00 -17.72 -7.51
N GLU A 228 36.70 -17.24 -8.54
CA GLU A 228 36.25 -16.06 -9.29
C GLU A 228 34.94 -16.32 -10.03
N LYS A 229 34.78 -17.49 -10.66
CA LYS A 229 33.54 -17.88 -11.34
C LYS A 229 32.40 -18.06 -10.34
N LEU A 230 32.66 -18.65 -9.17
CA LEU A 230 31.68 -18.78 -8.10
C LEU A 230 31.21 -17.40 -7.60
N ASN A 231 32.12 -16.43 -7.42
CA ASN A 231 31.77 -15.08 -7.00
C ASN A 231 30.90 -14.35 -8.05
N LYS A 232 31.14 -14.60 -9.35
CA LYS A 232 30.26 -14.09 -10.42
C LYS A 232 28.86 -14.70 -10.34
N LEU A 233 28.77 -16.01 -10.13
CA LEU A 233 27.49 -16.69 -9.93
C LEU A 233 26.74 -16.18 -8.70
N GLU A 234 27.45 -15.96 -7.60
CA GLU A 234 26.89 -15.37 -6.38
C GLU A 234 26.35 -13.97 -6.63
N ALA A 235 27.08 -13.13 -7.37
CA ALA A 235 26.65 -11.78 -7.72
C ALA A 235 25.34 -11.81 -8.55
N PHE A 236 25.24 -12.70 -9.56
CA PHE A 236 24.00 -12.88 -10.31
C PHE A 236 22.85 -13.38 -9.43
N TYR A 237 23.12 -14.34 -8.55
CA TYR A 237 22.11 -14.85 -7.63
C TYR A 237 21.64 -13.78 -6.63
N LYS A 238 22.56 -12.96 -6.12
CA LYS A 238 22.22 -11.81 -5.26
C LYS A 238 21.31 -10.84 -5.98
N THR A 239 21.65 -10.43 -7.21
CA THR A 239 20.80 -9.56 -8.04
C THR A 239 19.41 -10.17 -8.22
N LYS A 240 19.32 -11.49 -8.46
CA LYS A 240 18.04 -12.18 -8.54
C LYS A 240 17.24 -12.11 -7.23
N LEU A 241 17.87 -12.26 -6.07
CA LEU A 241 17.17 -12.14 -4.78
C LEU A 241 16.68 -10.70 -4.53
N GLU A 242 17.44 -9.69 -4.97
CA GLU A 242 16.99 -8.29 -4.93
C GLU A 242 15.75 -8.07 -5.82
N ILE A 243 15.71 -8.70 -6.99
CA ILE A 243 14.53 -8.69 -7.88
C ILE A 243 13.33 -9.39 -7.21
N ASP A 244 13.52 -10.54 -6.55
CA ASP A 244 12.44 -11.23 -5.82
C ASP A 244 11.87 -10.37 -4.68
N ALA A 245 12.72 -9.59 -4.00
CA ALA A 245 12.31 -8.65 -2.97
C ALA A 245 11.46 -7.51 -3.55
N HIS A 246 11.90 -6.92 -4.67
CA HIS A 246 11.11 -5.94 -5.44
C HIS A 246 9.76 -6.52 -5.85
N TYR A 247 9.76 -7.73 -6.43
CA TYR A 247 8.55 -8.42 -6.85
C TYR A 247 7.57 -8.58 -5.68
N THR A 248 8.05 -9.07 -4.53
CA THR A 248 7.21 -9.31 -3.34
C THR A 248 6.55 -8.02 -2.85
N LEU A 249 7.34 -6.97 -2.65
CA LEU A 249 6.90 -5.72 -2.05
C LEU A 249 5.98 -4.94 -3.00
N GLN A 250 6.33 -4.87 -4.28
CA GLN A 250 5.50 -4.18 -5.28
C GLN A 250 4.20 -4.94 -5.55
N ARG A 251 4.22 -6.29 -5.49
CA ARG A 251 3.00 -7.10 -5.58
C ARG A 251 2.06 -6.86 -4.40
N LEU A 252 2.59 -6.67 -3.19
CA LEU A 252 1.78 -6.36 -2.01
C LEU A 252 1.02 -5.03 -2.18
N LEU A 253 1.66 -3.99 -2.72
CA LEU A 253 0.99 -2.71 -3.05
C LEU A 253 -0.13 -2.88 -4.09
N ARG A 254 0.10 -3.69 -5.13
CA ARG A 254 -0.92 -3.96 -6.16
C ARG A 254 -2.09 -4.77 -5.59
N LEU A 255 -1.81 -5.79 -4.78
CA LEU A 255 -2.84 -6.61 -4.14
C LEU A 255 -3.73 -5.75 -3.23
N TRP A 256 -3.12 -4.86 -2.45
CA TRP A 256 -3.86 -3.91 -1.63
C TRP A 256 -4.83 -3.06 -2.48
N LEU A 257 -4.35 -2.45 -3.58
CA LEU A 257 -5.22 -1.68 -4.50
C LEU A 257 -6.36 -2.54 -5.05
N TYR A 258 -6.07 -3.79 -5.43
CA TYR A 258 -7.06 -4.73 -5.96
C TYR A 258 -8.14 -5.08 -4.93
N THR A 259 -7.82 -5.10 -3.64
CA THR A 259 -8.82 -5.34 -2.58
C THR A 259 -9.58 -4.10 -2.15
N HIS A 260 -8.92 -2.94 -2.11
CA HIS A 260 -9.49 -1.71 -1.57
C HIS A 260 -10.43 -1.03 -2.58
N VAL A 261 -10.04 -0.95 -3.85
CA VAL A 261 -10.80 -0.22 -4.87
C VAL A 261 -12.17 -0.86 -5.16
N PRO A 262 -12.29 -2.17 -5.41
CA PRO A 262 -13.60 -2.80 -5.62
C PRO A 262 -14.52 -2.67 -4.41
N ALA A 263 -13.99 -2.82 -3.20
CA ALA A 263 -14.76 -2.63 -1.97
C ALA A 263 -15.27 -1.18 -1.85
N SER A 264 -14.44 -0.18 -2.20
CA SER A 264 -14.86 1.23 -2.20
C SER A 264 -15.93 1.54 -3.25
N LEU A 265 -15.88 0.89 -4.42
CA LEU A 265 -16.90 1.01 -5.45
C LEU A 265 -18.22 0.37 -5.01
N ALA A 266 -18.17 -0.83 -4.42
CA ALA A 266 -19.35 -1.48 -3.85
C ALA A 266 -20.00 -0.61 -2.77
N LEU A 267 -19.19 -0.01 -1.89
CA LEU A 267 -19.67 0.90 -0.86
C LEU A 267 -20.39 2.14 -1.44
N LEU A 268 -19.86 2.72 -2.53
CA LEU A 268 -20.52 3.84 -3.22
C LEU A 268 -21.87 3.45 -3.83
N VAL A 269 -21.97 2.27 -4.44
CA VAL A 269 -23.24 1.77 -5.00
C VAL A 269 -24.26 1.58 -3.88
N LEU A 270 -23.85 0.96 -2.77
CA LEU A 270 -24.73 0.77 -1.61
C LEU A 270 -25.17 2.10 -0.99
N LEU A 271 -24.30 3.12 -0.96
CA LEU A 271 -24.69 4.46 -0.53
C LEU A 271 -25.80 5.01 -1.43
N GLY A 272 -25.67 4.88 -2.75
CA GLY A 272 -26.70 5.32 -3.69
C GLY A 272 -28.04 4.62 -3.45
N LEU A 273 -28.02 3.30 -3.26
CA LEU A 273 -29.22 2.52 -2.91
C LEU A 273 -29.84 2.96 -1.58
N HIS A 274 -29.01 3.26 -0.59
CA HIS A 274 -29.50 3.74 0.71
C HIS A 274 -30.12 5.12 0.64
N LEU A 275 -29.50 6.07 -0.07
CA LEU A 275 -30.08 7.39 -0.31
C LEU A 275 -31.42 7.28 -1.06
N PHE A 276 -31.50 6.41 -2.08
CA PHE A 276 -32.74 6.15 -2.79
C PHE A 276 -33.82 5.58 -1.87
N ALA A 277 -33.47 4.57 -1.05
CA ALA A 277 -34.41 3.95 -0.12
C ALA A 277 -34.95 4.95 0.91
N VAL A 278 -34.12 5.86 1.44
CA VAL A 278 -34.53 6.87 2.42
C VAL A 278 -35.33 8.02 1.79
N LEU A 279 -35.11 8.33 0.50
CA LEU A 279 -35.86 9.38 -0.19
C LEU A 279 -37.21 8.88 -0.73
N TYR A 280 -37.31 7.60 -1.06
CA TYR A 280 -38.50 7.00 -1.64
C TYR A 280 -39.51 6.49 -0.60
N TYR A 281 -39.02 5.98 0.53
CA TYR A 281 -39.83 5.46 1.64
C TYR A 281 -39.76 6.37 2.87
#